data_AF-A0A1G2G6T7-F1
#
_entry.id   AF-A0A1G2G6T7-F1
#
_cell.length_a   1.000
_cell.length_b   1.000
_cell.length_c   1.000
_cell.angle_alpha   90.00
_cell.angle_beta   90.00
_cell.angle_gamma   90.00
#
_symmetry.space_group_name_H-M   'P 1'
#
loop_
_entity.id
_entity.type
_entity.pdbx_description
1 polymer ?
#
loop_
_entity_poly.entity_id
_entity_poly.type
_entity_poly.pdbx_seq_one_letter_code
_entity_poly.pdbx_strand_id
1 'polypeptide(L)' 'MIGKRNRDLEINQVSTTLPVFMETYNKSIPDGFPVVSVSILKKFQALHPILFKNGDEWSIDKHRKKLMDWLPSAIKIS' A
#
# COMPACT_ATOMS: atom_id res chain seq x y z
N MET A 1 -14.83 -29.05 -14.13
CA MET A 1 -15.06 -28.78 -12.70
C MET A 1 -14.14 -27.64 -12.28
N ILE A 2 -14.70 -26.55 -11.75
CA ILE A 2 -14.02 -25.27 -11.51
C ILE A 2 -13.07 -25.39 -10.31
N GLY A 3 -11.76 -25.34 -10.57
CA GLY A 3 -10.71 -25.25 -9.56
C GLY A 3 -10.66 -23.86 -8.92
N LYS A 4 -11.69 -23.50 -8.16
CA LYS A 4 -11.84 -22.21 -7.46
C LYS A 4 -11.10 -22.25 -6.11
N ARG A 5 -9.77 -22.38 -6.10
CA ARG A 5 -9.01 -22.49 -4.83
C ARG A 5 -7.63 -21.79 -4.76
N ASN A 6 -7.28 -20.90 -5.69
CA ASN A 6 -5.96 -20.21 -5.63
C ASN A 6 -6.00 -18.67 -5.72
N ARG A 7 -7.18 -18.03 -5.61
CA ARG A 7 -7.26 -16.56 -5.72
C ARG A 7 -6.77 -15.79 -4.48
N ASP A 8 -6.68 -16.44 -3.33
CA ASP A 8 -6.33 -15.76 -2.07
C ASP A 8 -4.82 -15.56 -1.88
N LEU A 9 -4.01 -16.47 -2.46
CA LEU A 9 -2.55 -16.38 -2.42
C LEU A 9 -2.01 -15.38 -3.45
N GLU A 10 -2.68 -15.24 -4.59
CA GLU A 10 -2.27 -14.30 -5.63
C GLU A 10 -2.46 -12.86 -5.15
N ILE A 11 -3.54 -12.51 -4.46
CA ILE A 11 -3.80 -11.14 -3.97
C ILE A 11 -2.72 -10.64 -2.99
N ASN A 12 -2.09 -11.54 -2.23
CA ASN A 12 -1.01 -11.18 -1.30
C ASN A 12 0.35 -10.97 -2.02
N GLN A 13 0.50 -11.45 -3.25
CA GLN A 13 1.70 -11.29 -4.09
C GLN A 13 1.48 -10.41 -5.33
N VAL A 14 0.25 -10.01 -5.63
CA VAL A 14 -0.08 -9.15 -6.76
C VAL A 14 0.41 -7.74 -6.43
N SER A 15 1.51 -7.41 -7.07
CA SER A 15 1.93 -6.05 -7.34
C SER A 15 0.75 -5.24 -7.85
N THR A 16 0.18 -4.45 -6.95
CA THR A 16 -0.96 -3.60 -7.24
C THR A 16 -0.46 -2.25 -7.74
N THR A 17 -1.30 -1.59 -8.53
CA THR A 17 -1.03 -0.20 -8.93
C THR A 17 -1.33 0.74 -7.76
N LEU A 18 -0.69 1.91 -7.76
CA LEU A 18 -0.85 2.94 -6.75
C LEU A 18 -2.33 3.31 -6.42
N PRO A 19 -3.24 3.51 -7.39
CA PRO A 19 -4.66 3.79 -7.08
C PRO A 19 -5.36 2.62 -6.39
N VAL A 20 -5.08 1.38 -6.79
CA VAL A 20 -5.68 0.19 -6.17
C VAL A 20 -5.11 -0.06 -4.77
N PHE A 21 -3.82 0.24 -4.57
CA PHE A 21 -3.19 0.26 -3.24
C PHE A 21 -3.90 1.28 -2.33
N MET A 22 -4.12 2.51 -2.83
CA MET A 22 -4.82 3.56 -2.08
C MET A 22 -6.21 3.12 -1.65
N GLU A 23 -7.01 2.57 -2.57
CA GLU A 23 -8.35 2.09 -2.26
C GLU A 23 -8.34 0.96 -1.23
N THR A 24 -7.46 -0.02 -1.42
CA THR A 24 -7.34 -1.17 -0.50
C THR A 24 -6.86 -0.74 0.87
N TYR A 25 -5.90 0.19 0.92
CA TYR A 25 -5.41 0.79 2.14
C TYR A 25 -6.55 1.52 2.86
N ASN A 26 -7.23 2.46 2.19
CA ASN A 26 -8.33 3.23 2.77
C ASN A 26 -9.53 2.36 3.19
N LYS A 27 -9.75 1.21 2.55
CA LYS A 27 -10.77 0.22 2.96
C LYS A 27 -10.33 -0.65 4.14
N SER A 28 -9.03 -0.82 4.36
CA SER A 28 -8.47 -1.72 5.38
C SER A 28 -7.86 -0.98 6.57
N ILE A 29 -7.85 0.35 6.59
CA ILE A 29 -7.34 1.11 7.74
C ILE A 29 -8.29 1.02 8.94
N PRO A 30 -7.76 0.90 10.16
CA PRO A 30 -8.56 0.99 11.37
C PRO A 30 -9.04 2.42 11.60
N ASP A 31 -10.17 2.53 12.30
CA ASP A 31 -10.77 3.81 12.68
C ASP A 31 -9.76 4.66 13.47
N GLY A 32 -9.58 5.93 13.08
CA GLY A 32 -8.55 6.83 13.62
C GLY A 32 -7.25 6.93 12.82
N PHE A 33 -7.06 6.12 11.76
CA PHE A 33 -5.98 6.37 10.81
C PHE A 33 -6.41 7.32 9.68
N PRO A 34 -5.55 8.25 9.27
CA PRO A 34 -5.84 9.17 8.18
C PRO A 34 -5.84 8.43 6.84
N VAL A 35 -6.82 8.79 6.01
CA VAL A 35 -6.88 8.34 4.62
C VAL A 35 -5.66 8.83 3.86
N VAL A 36 -5.11 7.96 3.03
CA VAL A 36 -3.99 8.33 2.17
C VAL A 36 -4.50 8.71 0.80
N SER A 37 -3.89 9.75 0.25
CA SER A 37 -4.10 10.20 -1.13
C SER A 37 -2.91 9.79 -1.98
N VAL A 38 -3.11 9.75 -3.30
CA VAL A 38 -2.05 9.51 -4.30
C VAL A 38 -0.81 10.35 -4.04
N SER A 39 -0.96 11.61 -3.62
CA SER A 39 0.15 12.52 -3.30
C SER A 39 1.02 12.03 -2.15
N ILE A 40 0.43 11.44 -1.11
CA ILE A 40 1.15 10.88 0.05
C ILE A 40 1.88 9.61 -0.37
N LEU A 41 1.22 8.75 -1.15
CA LEU A 41 1.82 7.53 -1.68
C LEU A 41 3.01 7.83 -2.59
N LYS A 42 2.90 8.84 -3.47
CA LYS A 42 4.03 9.29 -4.30
C LYS A 42 5.20 9.81 -3.47
N LYS A 43 4.94 10.58 -2.39
CA LYS A 43 6.00 11.00 -1.46
C LYS A 43 6.67 9.81 -0.79
N PHE A 44 5.89 8.84 -0.33
CA PHE A 44 6.41 7.60 0.25
C PHE A 44 7.28 6.83 -0.75
N GLN A 45 6.81 6.69 -1.99
CA GLN A 45 7.57 6.04 -3.07
C GLN A 45 8.90 6.75 -3.36
N ALA A 46 8.88 8.08 -3.43
CA ALA A 46 10.09 8.88 -3.65
C ALA A 46 11.08 8.81 -2.47
N LEU A 47 10.59 8.68 -1.23
CA LEU A 47 11.42 8.57 -0.02
C LEU A 47 11.95 7.16 0.22
N HIS A 48 11.23 6.15 -0.24
CA HIS A 48 11.60 4.74 -0.05
C HIS A 48 11.77 4.00 -1.38
N PRO A 49 12.59 4.50 -2.34
CA PRO A 49 12.82 3.81 -3.62
C PRO A 49 13.41 2.41 -3.41
N ILE A 50 14.06 2.18 -2.27
CA ILE A 50 14.58 0.87 -1.84
C ILE A 50 13.49 -0.20 -1.60
N LEU A 51 12.23 0.19 -1.41
CA LEU A 51 11.10 -0.75 -1.32
C LEU A 51 10.61 -1.16 -2.72
N PHE A 52 10.84 -0.31 -3.71
CA PHE A 52 10.42 -0.40 -5.11
C PHE A 52 11.53 -0.97 -6.00
N LYS A 53 12.16 -2.07 -5.57
CA LYS A 53 13.31 -2.67 -6.28
C LYS A 53 12.96 -3.26 -7.65
N ASN A 54 11.69 -3.60 -7.88
CA ASN A 54 11.19 -4.11 -9.16
C ASN A 54 10.41 -3.04 -9.95
N GLY A 55 10.57 -1.74 -9.62
CA GLY A 55 9.80 -0.65 -10.22
C GLY A 55 8.57 -0.28 -9.39
N ASP A 56 7.49 0.15 -10.03
CA ASP A 56 6.27 0.71 -9.41
C ASP A 56 5.31 -0.33 -8.79
N GLU A 57 5.82 -1.50 -8.39
CA GLU A 57 5.03 -2.58 -7.84
C GLU A 57 4.71 -2.36 -6.36
N TRP A 58 3.45 -2.03 -6.05
CA TRP A 58 3.01 -1.89 -4.67
C TRP A 58 2.50 -3.24 -4.13
N SER A 59 3.09 -3.75 -3.06
CA SER A 59 2.55 -4.88 -2.31
C SER A 59 1.76 -4.38 -1.09
N ILE A 60 0.49 -4.79 -0.95
CA ILE A 60 -0.37 -4.38 0.17
C ILE A 60 0.28 -4.69 1.52
N ASP A 61 0.68 -5.93 1.79
CA ASP A 61 1.24 -6.31 3.10
C ASP A 61 2.54 -5.53 3.44
N LYS A 62 3.49 -5.56 2.50
CA LYS A 62 4.82 -4.96 2.69
C LYS A 62 4.78 -3.43 2.80
N HIS A 63 4.04 -2.77 1.90
CA HIS A 63 3.98 -1.31 1.88
C HIS A 63 2.98 -0.76 2.89
N ARG A 64 1.89 -1.46 3.24
CA ARG A 64 0.92 -0.99 4.25
C ARG A 64 1.58 -0.82 5.60
N LYS A 65 2.32 -1.82 6.10
CA LYS A 65 3.03 -1.71 7.39
C LYS A 65 3.99 -0.52 7.38
N LYS A 66 4.77 -0.38 6.31
CA LYS A 66 5.79 0.66 6.22
C LYS A 66 5.21 2.06 6.02
N LEU A 67 4.08 2.15 5.32
CA LEU A 67 3.32 3.38 5.16
C LEU A 67 2.65 3.78 6.48
N MET A 68 2.08 2.84 7.23
CA MET A 68 1.50 3.11 8.56
C MET A 68 2.55 3.57 9.58
N ASP A 69 3.76 3.01 9.53
CA ASP A 69 4.91 3.44 10.32
C ASP A 69 5.37 4.86 9.96
N TRP A 70 5.38 5.19 8.66
CA TRP A 70 5.84 6.48 8.16
C TRP A 70 4.78 7.60 8.21
N LEU A 71 3.50 7.27 8.08
CA LEU A 71 2.36 8.20 8.11
C LEU A 71 2.34 9.16 9.31
N PRO A 72 2.48 8.71 10.57
CA PRO A 72 2.52 9.62 11.71
C PRO A 72 3.70 10.59 11.64
N SER A 73 4.83 10.19 11.04
CA SER A 73 5.96 11.10 10.76
C SER A 73 5.66 12.07 9.62
N ALA A 74 4.91 11.64 8.60
CA ALA A 74 4.53 12.47 7.46
C ALA A 74 3.43 13.50 7.79
N ILE A 75 2.50 13.14 8.67
CA ILE A 75 1.31 13.95 9.01
C ILE A 75 1.57 14.90 10.18
N LYS A 76 2.60 14.65 11.00
CA LYS A 76 3.05 15.60 12.03
C LYS A 76 3.59 16.93 11.50
N ILE A 77 3.71 17.10 10.18
CA ILE A 77 4.30 18.29 9.55
C ILE A 77 3.23 19.17 8.88
N SER A 78 1.95 19.01 9.22
CA SER A 78 0.87 19.85 8.68
C SER A 78 0.12 20.60 9.76
#